data_AF-A0A2V6XA38-F1
#
_entry.id   AF-A0A2V6XA38-F1
#
_cell.length_a   1.000
_cell.length_b   1.000
_cell.length_c   1.000
_cell.angle_alpha   90.00
_cell.angle_beta   90.00
_cell.angle_gamma   90.00
#
_symmetry.space_group_name_H-M   'P 1'
#
loop_
_entity.id
_entity.type
_entity.pdbx_description
1 polymer ?
#
loop_
_entity_poly.entity_id
_entity_poly.type
_entity_poly.pdbx_seq_one_letter_code
_entity_poly.pdbx_strand_id
1 'polypeptide(L)'
;MRATGSTDFWVLARTRFLRRETKEFVPAIHAATVIGRDPGQYGFEFIGSETPETERVAVPSATDLRKLSAKAGISLQMLKALNPTLIRGVTPPGASWEVRVPAGTRDGVLAALAPPKRVAATGAGIAK
;
A
#
# COMPACT_ATOMS: atom_id res chain seq x y z
N MET A 1 0.29 21.58 -33.64
CA MET A 1 -1.15 21.89 -33.88
C MET A 1 -1.41 22.77 -35.10
N ARG A 2 -0.56 23.74 -35.46
CA ARG A 2 -0.78 24.57 -36.69
C ARG A 2 -0.56 23.84 -38.03
N ALA A 3 0.16 22.72 -38.06
CA ALA A 3 0.50 22.01 -39.32
C ALA A 3 -0.59 21.05 -39.84
N THR A 4 -1.57 20.68 -39.01
CA THR A 4 -2.66 19.74 -39.35
C THR A 4 -4.03 20.41 -39.46
N GLY A 5 -4.17 21.64 -38.94
CA GLY A 5 -5.44 22.39 -38.94
C GLY A 5 -6.54 21.82 -38.04
N SER A 6 -6.28 20.74 -37.30
CA SER A 6 -7.27 20.07 -36.44
C SER A 6 -6.75 19.88 -35.02
N THR A 7 -7.66 19.99 -34.05
CA THR A 7 -7.47 19.71 -32.62
C THR A 7 -8.07 18.36 -32.19
N ASP A 8 -8.74 17.65 -33.10
CA ASP A 8 -9.30 16.32 -32.84
C ASP A 8 -8.18 15.28 -32.72
N PHE A 9 -8.14 14.58 -31.57
CA PHE A 9 -7.19 13.52 -31.31
C PHE A 9 -7.18 12.45 -32.40
N TRP A 10 -8.34 11.99 -32.89
CA TRP A 10 -8.42 10.90 -33.88
C TRP A 10 -7.94 11.31 -35.26
N VAL A 11 -8.07 12.60 -35.59
CA VAL A 11 -7.49 13.18 -36.80
C VAL A 11 -5.98 13.28 -36.63
N LEU A 12 -5.52 13.84 -35.50
CA LEU A 12 -4.09 13.99 -35.18
C LEU A 12 -3.34 12.65 -35.10
N ALA A 13 -3.97 11.61 -34.53
CA ALA A 13 -3.39 10.28 -34.36
C ALA A 13 -3.09 9.59 -35.70
N ARG A 14 -3.84 9.92 -36.76
CA ARG A 14 -3.57 9.44 -38.13
C ARG A 14 -2.43 10.16 -38.84
N THR A 15 -1.95 11.27 -38.29
CA THR A 15 -0.84 12.06 -38.85
C THR A 15 0.51 11.71 -38.22
N ARG A 16 1.62 12.14 -38.84
CA ARG A 16 2.97 12.01 -38.25
C ARG A 16 3.25 12.96 -37.07
N PHE A 17 2.35 13.88 -36.77
CA PHE A 17 2.59 14.96 -35.81
C PHE A 17 2.34 14.57 -34.35
N LEU A 18 1.78 13.39 -34.11
CA LEU A 18 1.60 12.83 -32.77
C LEU A 18 2.63 11.72 -32.53
N ARG A 19 3.24 11.70 -31.34
CA ARG A 19 4.17 10.63 -30.96
C ARG A 19 3.42 9.30 -30.86
N ARG A 20 4.09 8.20 -31.19
CA ARG A 20 3.51 6.85 -31.13
C ARG A 20 2.97 6.52 -29.73
N GLU A 21 3.74 6.84 -28.68
CA GLU A 21 3.32 6.68 -27.29
C GLU A 21 1.94 7.29 -27.02
N THR A 22 1.72 8.54 -27.41
CA THR A 22 0.42 9.22 -27.21
C THR A 22 -0.69 8.62 -28.07
N LYS A 23 -0.38 8.16 -29.29
CA LYS A 23 -1.35 7.48 -30.17
C LYS A 23 -1.84 6.16 -29.59
N GLU A 24 -1.01 5.46 -28.82
CA GLU A 24 -1.33 4.17 -28.22
C GLU A 24 -1.97 4.33 -26.83
N PHE A 25 -1.48 5.30 -26.05
CA PHE A 25 -1.90 5.49 -24.67
C PHE A 25 -3.34 5.98 -24.52
N VAL A 26 -3.76 6.93 -25.36
CA VAL A 26 -5.12 7.49 -25.27
C VAL A 26 -6.19 6.45 -25.64
N PRO A 27 -6.08 5.69 -26.75
CA PRO A 27 -7.01 4.59 -27.02
C PRO A 27 -6.98 3.51 -25.94
N ALA A 28 -5.83 3.20 -25.35
CA ALA A 28 -5.74 2.24 -24.26
C ALA A 28 -6.54 2.68 -23.02
N ILE A 29 -6.42 3.94 -22.60
CA ILE A 29 -7.24 4.50 -21.51
C ILE A 29 -8.73 4.49 -21.87
N HIS A 30 -9.06 4.87 -23.11
CA HIS A 30 -10.45 4.88 -23.57
C HIS A 30 -11.05 3.47 -23.53
N ALA A 31 -10.32 2.46 -24.05
CA ALA A 31 -10.72 1.06 -24.01
C ALA A 31 -10.90 0.58 -22.56
N ALA A 32 -9.95 0.84 -21.67
CA ALA A 32 -10.04 0.49 -20.26
C ALA A 32 -11.27 1.11 -19.58
N THR A 33 -11.61 2.36 -19.92
CA THR A 33 -12.79 3.06 -19.40
C THR A 33 -14.08 2.40 -19.87
N VAL A 34 -14.16 2.02 -21.14
CA VAL A 34 -15.34 1.38 -21.72
C VAL A 34 -15.51 -0.05 -21.17
N ILE A 35 -14.42 -0.82 -21.13
CA ILE A 35 -14.40 -2.18 -20.54
C ILE A 35 -14.79 -2.13 -19.06
N GLY A 36 -14.28 -1.16 -18.29
CA GLY A 36 -14.61 -1.05 -16.87
C GLY A 36 -16.07 -0.72 -16.58
N ARG A 37 -16.83 -0.15 -17.53
CA ARG A 37 -18.27 0.15 -17.37
C ARG A 37 -19.16 -1.07 -17.56
N ASP A 38 -18.82 -1.93 -18.50
CA ASP A 38 -19.56 -3.18 -18.78
C ASP A 38 -18.56 -4.29 -19.16
N PRO A 39 -17.85 -4.84 -18.17
CA PRO A 39 -16.81 -5.84 -18.43
C PRO A 39 -17.39 -7.11 -19.06
N GLY A 40 -18.62 -7.50 -18.67
CA GLY A 40 -19.30 -8.69 -19.16
C GLY A 40 -19.59 -8.63 -20.66
N GLN A 41 -19.99 -7.47 -21.19
CA GLN A 41 -20.17 -7.28 -22.64
C GLN A 41 -18.89 -7.56 -23.44
N TYR A 42 -17.72 -7.33 -22.85
CA TYR A 42 -16.42 -7.54 -23.49
C TYR A 42 -15.74 -8.85 -23.07
N GLY A 43 -16.46 -9.77 -22.41
CA GLY A 43 -15.94 -11.08 -21.99
C GLY A 43 -14.99 -11.03 -20.79
N PHE A 44 -15.01 -9.94 -20.01
CA PHE A 44 -14.28 -9.84 -18.74
C PHE A 44 -15.20 -10.21 -17.59
N GLU A 45 -14.71 -11.11 -16.72
CA GLU A 45 -15.35 -11.41 -15.45
C GLU A 45 -14.68 -10.57 -14.35
N PHE A 46 -15.48 -9.79 -13.62
CA PHE A 46 -14.99 -9.09 -12.44
C PHE A 46 -15.09 -10.03 -11.24
N ILE A 47 -13.97 -10.68 -10.91
CA ILE A 47 -13.83 -11.37 -9.62
C ILE A 47 -13.58 -10.27 -8.60
N GLY A 48 -14.61 -9.87 -7.86
CA GLY A 48 -14.47 -8.97 -6.74
C GLY A 48 -13.43 -9.52 -5.78
N SER A 49 -12.26 -8.89 -5.71
CA SER A 49 -11.34 -9.13 -4.61
C SER A 49 -11.99 -8.55 -3.36
N GLU A 50 -12.33 -9.39 -2.39
CA GLU A 50 -12.62 -8.90 -1.05
C GLU A 50 -11.40 -8.11 -0.58
N THR A 51 -11.56 -6.80 -0.41
CA THR A 51 -10.54 -6.00 0.25
C THR A 51 -10.54 -6.42 1.71
N PRO A 52 -9.43 -6.95 2.25
CA PRO A 52 -9.39 -7.34 3.65
C PRO A 52 -9.72 -6.13 4.52
N GLU A 53 -10.54 -6.33 5.54
CA GLU A 53 -10.82 -5.28 6.51
C GLU A 53 -9.50 -4.90 7.23
N THR A 54 -9.18 -3.61 7.21
CA THR A 54 -7.94 -3.09 7.80
C THR A 54 -8.22 -1.97 8.77
N GLU A 55 -7.43 -1.93 9.83
CA GLU A 55 -7.37 -0.82 10.76
C GLU A 55 -6.05 -0.04 10.61
N ARG A 56 -6.00 1.17 11.16
CA ARG A 56 -4.79 2.00 11.19
C ARG A 56 -4.32 2.19 12.62
N VAL A 57 -3.02 1.98 12.84
CA VAL A 57 -2.37 2.17 14.14
C VAL A 57 -1.22 3.15 13.97
N ALA A 58 -1.21 4.21 14.79
CA ALA A 58 -0.10 5.13 14.84
C ALA A 58 1.10 4.46 15.53
N VAL A 59 2.23 4.39 14.83
CA VAL A 59 3.47 3.82 15.35
C VAL A 59 4.58 4.87 15.39
N PRO A 60 5.56 4.73 16.28
CA PRO A 60 6.74 5.61 16.30
C PRO A 60 7.49 5.60 14.96
N SER A 61 8.26 6.67 14.72
CA SER A 61 9.19 6.71 13.59
C SER A 61 10.22 5.57 13.69
N ALA A 62 10.77 5.15 12.54
CA ALA A 62 11.76 4.08 12.46
C ALA A 62 11.31 2.73 13.07
N THR A 63 10.01 2.44 13.07
CA THR A 63 9.45 1.15 13.49
C THR A 63 9.72 0.09 12.42
N ASP A 64 10.36 -1.01 12.82
CA ASP A 64 10.63 -2.17 11.96
C ASP A 64 9.44 -3.14 11.97
N LEU A 65 8.84 -3.38 10.80
CA LEU A 65 7.70 -4.29 10.64
C LEU A 65 8.04 -5.73 11.03
N ARG A 66 9.30 -6.17 10.95
CA ARG A 66 9.72 -7.49 11.40
C ARG A 66 9.62 -7.62 12.91
N LYS A 67 10.05 -6.60 13.65
CA LYS A 67 9.94 -6.56 15.11
C LYS A 67 8.48 -6.45 15.54
N LEU A 68 7.70 -5.63 14.82
CA LEU A 68 6.27 -5.47 15.07
C LEU A 68 5.52 -6.79 14.84
N SER A 69 5.79 -7.47 13.71
CA SER A 69 5.27 -8.79 13.38
C SER A 69 5.50 -9.80 14.51
N ALA A 70 6.75 -9.91 14.98
CA ALA A 70 7.12 -10.87 16.01
C ALA A 70 6.40 -10.63 17.35
N LYS A 71 6.18 -9.35 17.71
CA LYS A 71 5.54 -8.99 18.98
C LYS A 71 4.01 -9.02 18.93
N ALA A 72 3.42 -8.63 17.79
CA ALA A 72 1.97 -8.55 17.63
C ALA A 72 1.34 -9.87 17.16
N GLY A 73 2.14 -10.89 16.82
CA GLY A 73 1.63 -12.17 16.31
C GLY A 73 1.05 -12.10 14.89
N ILE A 74 1.37 -11.05 14.14
CA ILE A 74 0.89 -10.84 12.77
C ILE A 74 1.98 -11.28 11.81
N SER A 75 1.63 -11.96 10.71
CA SER A 75 2.64 -12.37 9.73
C SER A 75 3.31 -11.16 9.05
N LEU A 76 4.64 -11.23 8.89
CA LEU A 76 5.40 -10.17 8.23
C LEU A 76 4.97 -9.98 6.77
N GLN A 77 4.62 -11.07 6.08
CA GLN A 77 4.12 -11.00 4.71
C GLN A 77 2.80 -10.22 4.64
N MET A 78 1.87 -10.47 5.58
CA MET A 78 0.62 -9.72 5.64
C MET A 78 0.86 -8.23 5.91
N LEU A 79 1.70 -7.89 6.89
CA LEU A 79 2.03 -6.49 7.18
C LEU A 79 2.66 -5.79 5.97
N LYS A 80 3.51 -6.47 5.20
CA LYS A 80 4.07 -5.91 3.96
C LYS A 80 3.01 -5.73 2.87
N ALA A 81 2.12 -6.71 2.70
CA ALA A 81 1.03 -6.64 1.72
C ALA A 81 0.08 -5.48 2.02
N LEU A 82 -0.22 -5.23 3.29
CA LEU A 82 -1.06 -4.11 3.73
C LEU A 82 -0.36 -2.75 3.67
N ASN A 83 0.98 -2.71 3.66
CA ASN A 83 1.78 -1.49 3.68
C ASN A 83 2.83 -1.44 2.55
N PRO A 84 2.41 -1.46 1.27
CA PRO A 84 3.34 -1.50 0.13
C PRO A 84 4.20 -0.24 0.01
N THR A 85 3.79 0.87 0.63
CA THR A 85 4.56 2.11 0.71
C THR A 85 5.84 1.98 1.55
N LEU A 86 5.89 1.00 2.46
CA LEU A 86 7.04 0.72 3.31
C LEU A 86 7.99 -0.28 2.64
N ILE A 87 8.63 0.15 1.56
CA ILE A 87 9.50 -0.71 0.71
C ILE A 87 10.58 -1.43 1.52
N ARG A 88 11.21 -0.75 2.48
CA ARG A 88 12.25 -1.30 3.34
C ARG A 88 11.70 -2.08 4.55
N GLY A 89 10.39 -2.12 4.73
CA GLY A 89 9.75 -2.70 5.92
C GLY A 89 10.00 -1.91 7.20
N VAL A 90 10.34 -0.63 7.09
CA VAL A 90 10.60 0.28 8.22
C VAL A 90 9.83 1.57 7.98
N THR A 91 9.17 2.09 9.01
CA THR A 91 8.49 3.39 8.91
C THR A 91 9.50 4.53 8.74
N PRO A 92 9.20 5.56 7.95
CA PRO A 92 10.11 6.68 7.76
C PRO A 92 10.58 7.29 9.08
N PRO A 93 11.84 7.76 9.16
CA PRO A 93 12.33 8.50 10.31
C PRO A 93 11.68 9.89 10.39
N GLY A 94 11.61 10.46 11.60
CA GLY A 94 11.24 11.88 11.81
C GLY A 94 9.78 12.14 12.17
N ALA A 95 8.84 11.26 11.84
CA ALA A 95 7.42 11.42 12.20
C ALA A 95 6.76 10.10 12.56
N SER A 96 5.69 10.16 13.37
CA SER A 96 4.81 9.01 13.57
C SER A 96 4.17 8.61 12.23
N TRP A 97 3.92 7.32 12.06
CA TRP A 97 3.39 6.76 10.82
C TRP A 97 2.16 5.91 11.11
N GLU A 98 1.16 5.96 10.23
CA GLU A 98 0.01 5.07 10.31
C GLU A 98 0.32 3.75 9.59
N VAL A 99 0.44 2.67 10.36
CA VAL A 99 0.58 1.32 9.81
C VAL A 99 -0.80 0.71 9.67
N ARG A 100 -1.09 0.17 8.47
CA ARG A 100 -2.28 -0.64 8.23
C ARG A 100 -2.09 -2.05 8.77
N VAL A 101 -3.07 -2.53 9.52
CA VAL A 101 -3.04 -3.84 10.17
C VAL A 101 -4.36 -4.56 9.89
N PRO A 102 -4.42 -5.90 9.96
CA PRO A 102 -5.68 -6.64 9.83
C PRO A 102 -6.68 -6.20 10.90
N ALA A 103 -7.97 -6.20 10.59
CA ALA A 103 -9.03 -5.91 11.55
C ALA A 103 -8.91 -6.80 12.81
N GLY A 104 -9.21 -6.22 13.97
CA GLY A 104 -9.15 -6.90 15.27
C GLY A 104 -7.74 -7.06 15.86
N THR A 105 -6.68 -6.63 15.17
CA THR A 105 -5.29 -6.78 15.66
C THR A 105 -4.70 -5.51 16.28
N ARG A 106 -5.44 -4.39 16.28
CA ARG A 106 -4.97 -3.09 16.77
C ARG A 106 -4.45 -3.13 18.20
N ASP A 107 -5.18 -3.75 19.11
CA ASP A 107 -4.79 -3.78 20.53
C ASP A 107 -3.51 -4.59 20.73
N GLY A 108 -3.33 -5.68 19.97
CA GLY A 108 -2.09 -6.45 19.97
C GLY A 108 -0.89 -5.64 19.46
N VAL A 109 -1.10 -4.80 18.45
CA VAL A 109 -0.07 -3.89 17.92
C VAL A 109 0.27 -2.80 18.93
N LEU A 110 -0.73 -2.19 19.59
CA LEU A 110 -0.50 -1.20 20.63
C LEU A 110 0.26 -1.80 21.83
N ALA A 111 -0.11 -3.01 22.26
CA ALA A 111 0.60 -3.73 23.31
C ALA A 111 2.05 -4.07 22.91
N ALA A 112 2.28 -4.45 21.65
CA ALA A 112 3.62 -4.71 21.12
C ALA A 112 4.55 -3.48 21.11
N LEU A 113 3.97 -2.28 21.00
CA LEU A 113 4.70 -1.01 21.04
C LEU A 113 5.04 -0.55 22.46
N ALA A 114 4.35 -1.09 23.48
CA ALA A 114 4.64 -0.74 24.87
C ALA A 114 6.09 -1.13 25.25
N PRO A 115 6.78 -0.31 26.05
CA PRO A 115 8.11 -0.66 26.53
C PRO A 115 8.06 -1.95 27.35
N PRO A 116 9.08 -2.83 27.25
CA PRO A 116 9.10 -4.06 28.02
C PRO A 116 9.07 -3.73 29.51
N LYS A 117 8.15 -4.37 30.24
CA LYS A 117 8.08 -4.28 31.70
C LYS A 117 9.40 -4.81 32.26
N ARG A 118 10.27 -3.93 32.77
CA ARG A 118 11.54 -4.36 33.38
C ARG A 118 11.20 -5.25 34.56
N VAL A 119 11.52 -6.53 34.46
CA VAL A 119 11.47 -7.45 35.60
C VAL A 119 12.63 -7.04 36.49
N ALA A 120 12.33 -6.44 37.65
CA ALA A 120 13.36 -6.09 38.63
C ALA A 120 14.06 -7.37 39.08
N ALA A 121 15.37 -7.44 38.90
CA ALA A 121 16.19 -8.52 39.45
C ALA A 121 16.19 -8.39 40.97
N THR A 122 15.38 -9.19 41.65
CA THR A 122 15.52 -9.43 43.09
C THR A 122 16.70 -10.38 43.29
N GLY A 123 17.90 -9.81 43.35
CA GLY A 123 19.09 -10.47 43.89
C GLY A 123 19.25 -10.06 45.35
N ALA A 124 18.69 -10.87 46.24
CA ALA A 124 18.85 -10.76 47.69
C ALA A 124 20.34 -10.81 48.06
N GLY A 125 20.73 -9.96 49.01
CA GLY A 125 22.10 -9.85 49.50
C GLY A 125 22.60 -11.13 50.16
N ILE A 126 23.92 -11.30 50.12
CA ILE A 126 24.63 -12.18 51.05
C ILE A 126 25.78 -11.36 51.60
N ALA A 127 25.63 -10.96 52.87
CA ALA A 127 26.71 -10.45 53.68
C ALA A 127 27.62 -11.62 54.09
N LYS A 128 28.93 -11.45 53.92
CA LYS A 128 29.92 -11.79 54.95
C LYS A 128 31.22 -11.05 54.67
#